data_AF-A0A6L6G7X0-F1
#
_entry.id   AF-A0A6L6G7X0-F1
#
_cell.length_a   1.000
_cell.length_b   1.000
_cell.length_c   1.000
_cell.angle_alpha   90.00
_cell.angle_beta   90.00
_cell.angle_gamma   90.00
#
_symmetry.space_group_name_H-M   'P 1'
#
loop_
_entity.id
_entity.type
_entity.pdbx_description
1 polymer ?
#
loop_
_entity_poly.entity_id
_entity_poly.type
_entity_poly.pdbx_seq_one_letter_code
_entity_poly.pdbx_strand_id
1 'polypeptide(L)'
;MNTDEAIYSMISQRVKKRKKEKGYQNIDVISSDPNVVSNIVNNKRYKKNPYLLTPNYADDITENLFFGSSYALIWGNEQEREAYFGKLFFVGIDYLIQKYPAIVELALCYYVPFAYQLALQEWKSNYGNGIDLLLPKFEYINSEDQKLLAIQVLYNHYKGEFFKQHFKYFKKRYTTKLEKHLKLFFETKLLTILEKGDLFNRGKKFYNLISDSLTFVTDMTFDALPNFESTIDYRPQFDFVKSTDTFIQSLIDYQAQMEGEVKLVDNVSRWHVDLLYKKKENR
;
A
#
# COMPACT_ATOMS: atom_id res chain seq x y z
N MET A 1 -0.03 15.40 -1.52
CA MET A 1 -0.59 15.85 -0.22
C MET A 1 0.10 15.05 0.87
N ASN A 2 0.63 15.70 1.92
CA ASN A 2 1.27 15.00 3.03
C ASN A 2 0.20 14.22 3.82
N THR A 3 0.51 13.01 4.27
CA THR A 3 -0.46 12.06 4.85
C THR A 3 -1.10 12.59 6.13
N ASP A 4 -0.33 13.32 6.92
CA ASP A 4 -0.80 14.02 8.11
C ASP A 4 -1.82 15.11 7.77
N GLU A 5 -1.62 15.87 6.70
CA GLU A 5 -2.57 16.87 6.21
C GLU A 5 -3.93 16.26 5.84
N ALA A 6 -3.90 15.08 5.21
CA ALA A 6 -5.12 14.32 4.91
C ALA A 6 -5.90 14.01 6.18
N ILE A 7 -5.21 13.50 7.19
CA ILE A 7 -5.79 13.13 8.48
C ILE A 7 -6.34 14.35 9.19
N TYR A 8 -5.59 15.46 9.22
CA TYR A 8 -6.06 16.72 9.80
C TYR A 8 -7.31 17.27 9.12
N SER A 9 -7.36 17.22 7.79
CA SER A 9 -8.53 17.61 7.02
C SER A 9 -9.76 16.76 7.39
N MET A 10 -9.60 15.45 7.51
CA MET A 10 -10.68 14.55 7.92
C MET A 10 -11.16 14.83 9.35
N ILE A 11 -10.25 15.09 10.29
CA ILE A 11 -10.60 15.48 11.67
C ILE A 11 -11.46 16.74 11.66
N SER A 12 -10.99 17.77 10.95
CA SER A 12 -11.70 19.05 10.79
C SER A 12 -13.12 18.84 10.26
N GLN A 13 -13.26 18.03 9.21
CA GLN A 13 -14.56 17.70 8.61
C GLN A 13 -15.49 16.97 9.58
N ARG A 14 -14.99 15.99 10.35
CA ARG A 14 -15.80 15.26 11.34
C ARG A 14 -16.32 16.17 12.43
N VAL A 15 -15.44 17.01 12.99
CA VAL A 15 -15.82 17.98 14.04
C VAL A 15 -16.84 18.98 13.48
N LYS A 16 -16.59 19.52 12.28
CA LYS A 16 -17.51 20.45 11.60
C LYS A 16 -18.89 19.85 11.36
N LYS A 17 -18.94 18.62 10.85
CA LYS A 17 -20.18 17.88 10.57
C LYS A 17 -20.95 17.65 11.87
N ARG A 18 -20.32 17.06 12.88
CA ARG A 18 -20.99 16.68 14.13
C ARG A 18 -21.48 17.89 14.92
N LYS A 19 -20.68 18.97 14.95
CA LYS A 19 -21.10 20.26 15.52
C LYS A 19 -22.35 20.81 14.82
N LYS A 20 -22.40 20.79 13.48
CA LYS A 20 -23.55 21.24 12.70
C LYS A 20 -24.79 20.37 12.94
N GLU A 21 -24.63 19.05 12.98
CA GLU A 21 -25.72 18.10 13.25
C GLU A 21 -26.37 18.33 14.62
N LYS A 22 -25.58 18.75 15.61
CA LYS A 22 -26.06 19.04 16.97
C LYS A 22 -26.54 20.49 17.17
N GLY A 23 -26.31 21.38 16.22
CA GLY A 23 -26.63 22.80 16.38
C GLY A 23 -25.78 23.51 17.44
N TYR A 24 -24.59 22.99 17.75
CA TYR A 24 -23.74 23.50 18.82
C TYR A 24 -22.95 24.74 18.40
N GLN A 25 -22.75 25.66 19.33
CA GLN A 25 -21.79 26.74 19.24
C GLN A 25 -20.39 26.26 19.65
N ASN A 26 -19.37 27.12 19.52
CA ASN A 26 -18.00 26.73 19.89
C ASN A 26 -17.86 26.47 21.41
N ILE A 27 -18.54 27.28 22.24
CA ILE A 27 -18.53 27.16 23.70
C ILE A 27 -19.08 25.81 24.18
N ASP A 28 -20.00 25.22 23.43
CA ASP A 28 -20.60 23.91 23.74
C ASP A 28 -19.65 22.75 23.40
N VAL A 29 -18.61 22.99 22.59
CA VAL A 29 -17.65 21.97 22.17
C VAL A 29 -16.40 22.00 23.04
N ILE A 30 -15.84 23.18 23.27
CA ILE A 30 -14.75 23.41 24.22
C ILE A 30 -15.05 24.71 24.95
N SER A 31 -15.45 24.61 26.22
CA SER A 31 -15.83 25.78 27.02
C SER A 31 -14.63 26.63 27.45
N SER A 32 -13.51 25.98 27.71
CA SER A 32 -12.25 26.60 28.17
C SER A 32 -11.57 27.46 27.10
N ASP A 33 -11.67 27.09 25.83
CA ASP A 33 -11.14 27.83 24.69
C ASP A 33 -12.01 27.64 23.43
N PRO A 34 -13.10 28.42 23.30
CA PRO A 34 -14.00 28.32 22.14
C PRO A 34 -13.35 28.73 20.81
N ASN A 35 -12.27 29.51 20.84
CA ASN A 35 -11.60 29.97 19.63
C ASN A 35 -10.85 28.82 18.95
N VAL A 36 -10.31 27.89 19.75
CA VAL A 36 -9.65 26.68 19.23
C VAL A 36 -10.60 25.83 18.39
N VAL A 37 -11.89 25.75 18.73
CA VAL A 37 -12.89 25.01 17.94
C VAL A 37 -13.01 25.57 16.53
N SER A 38 -12.97 26.90 16.38
CA SER A 38 -12.96 27.55 15.06
C SER A 38 -11.72 27.17 14.26
N ASN A 39 -10.55 27.12 14.91
CA ASN A 39 -9.31 26.72 14.25
C ASN A 39 -9.35 25.25 13.80
N ILE A 40 -9.86 24.36 14.64
CA ILE A 40 -10.01 22.92 14.34
C ILE A 40 -10.93 22.71 13.13
N VAL A 41 -12.13 23.31 13.16
CA VAL A 41 -13.16 23.22 12.09
C VAL A 41 -12.69 23.81 10.76
N ASN A 42 -11.71 24.72 10.79
CA ASN A 42 -11.13 25.34 9.59
C ASN A 42 -9.74 24.77 9.25
N ASN A 43 -9.30 23.70 9.93
CA ASN A 43 -7.99 23.08 9.73
C ASN A 43 -6.81 24.10 9.84
N LYS A 44 -6.93 25.09 10.73
CA LYS A 44 -5.92 26.13 10.93
C LYS A 44 -4.96 25.73 12.05
N ARG A 45 -3.66 25.69 11.74
CA ARG A 45 -2.56 25.46 12.69
C ARG A 45 -1.63 26.67 12.71
N TYR A 46 -1.07 27.00 13.87
CA TYR A 46 -0.12 28.12 14.02
C TYR A 46 1.30 27.59 14.25
N LYS A 47 2.35 28.33 13.85
CA LYS A 47 3.74 27.92 14.10
C LYS A 47 4.03 27.59 15.57
N LYS A 48 3.37 28.28 16.51
CA LYS A 48 3.51 28.06 17.97
C LYS A 48 2.72 26.85 18.48
N ASN A 49 1.68 26.42 17.76
CA ASN A 49 0.92 25.20 18.06
C ASN A 49 0.70 24.42 16.75
N PRO A 50 1.67 23.59 16.35
CA PRO A 50 1.65 22.90 15.07
C PRO A 50 0.69 21.71 15.03
N TYR A 51 -0.02 21.42 16.12
CA TYR A 51 -0.91 20.26 16.23
C TYR A 51 -2.36 20.70 16.20
N LEU A 52 -3.20 19.98 15.43
CA LEU A 52 -4.63 20.30 15.34
C LEU A 52 -5.37 19.94 16.65
N LEU A 53 -5.00 18.83 17.28
CA LEU A 53 -5.61 18.33 18.51
C LEU A 53 -4.53 17.99 19.55
N THR A 54 -4.52 18.72 20.66
CA THR A 54 -3.85 18.32 21.90
C THR A 54 -4.71 17.29 22.65
N PRO A 55 -4.16 16.52 23.60
CA PRO A 55 -4.92 15.53 24.37
C PRO A 55 -6.19 16.10 25.00
N ASN A 56 -6.08 17.20 25.76
CA ASN A 56 -7.22 17.83 26.44
C ASN A 56 -8.32 18.23 25.46
N TYR A 57 -7.97 18.88 24.34
CA TYR A 57 -8.97 19.27 23.34
C TYR A 57 -9.61 18.07 22.64
N ALA A 58 -8.85 16.99 22.42
CA ALA A 58 -9.40 15.77 21.83
C ALA A 58 -10.38 15.08 22.77
N ASP A 59 -10.10 15.07 24.07
CA ASP A 59 -10.98 14.49 25.08
C ASP A 59 -12.27 15.32 25.22
N ASP A 60 -12.16 16.65 25.36
CA ASP A 60 -13.32 17.57 25.39
C ASP A 60 -14.22 17.40 24.16
N ILE A 61 -13.63 17.37 22.96
CA ILE A 61 -14.37 17.16 21.70
C ILE A 61 -15.00 15.77 21.67
N THR A 62 -14.29 14.74 22.13
CA THR A 62 -14.79 13.36 22.12
C THR A 62 -16.05 13.27 22.99
N GLU A 63 -16.01 13.83 24.19
CA GLU A 63 -17.14 13.86 25.12
C GLU A 63 -18.28 14.72 24.58
N ASN A 64 -18.03 15.99 24.30
CA ASN A 64 -19.08 16.97 23.97
C ASN A 64 -19.73 16.72 22.60
N LEU A 65 -18.98 16.18 21.63
CA LEU A 65 -19.54 15.80 20.32
C LEU A 65 -19.91 14.31 20.23
N PHE A 66 -19.81 13.57 21.34
CA PHE A 66 -20.23 12.17 21.47
C PHE A 66 -19.57 11.25 20.43
N PHE A 67 -18.24 11.34 20.30
CA PHE A 67 -17.46 10.34 19.59
C PHE A 67 -17.23 9.13 20.50
N GLY A 68 -17.29 7.92 19.97
CA GLY A 68 -17.10 6.71 20.78
C GLY A 68 -15.69 6.56 21.38
N SER A 69 -14.72 7.32 20.86
CA SER A 69 -13.36 7.45 21.42
C SER A 69 -12.60 8.56 20.70
N SER A 70 -11.48 9.00 21.29
CA SER A 70 -10.50 9.86 20.62
C SER A 70 -9.93 9.23 19.35
N TYR A 71 -9.80 7.89 19.31
CA TYR A 71 -9.44 7.16 18.09
C TYR A 71 -10.50 7.34 16.99
N ALA A 72 -11.79 7.24 17.33
CA ALA A 72 -12.87 7.44 16.36
C ALA A 72 -12.96 8.91 15.88
N LEU A 73 -12.65 9.87 16.74
CA LEU A 73 -12.49 11.28 16.34
C LEU A 73 -11.35 11.46 15.32
N ILE A 74 -10.17 10.90 15.62
CA ILE A 74 -8.95 11.11 14.82
C ILE A 74 -8.98 10.32 13.51
N TRP A 75 -9.40 9.06 13.56
CA TRP A 75 -9.32 8.12 12.44
C TRP A 75 -10.68 7.81 11.79
N GLY A 76 -11.77 8.35 12.31
CA GLY A 76 -13.12 8.09 11.80
C GLY A 76 -13.72 6.80 12.34
N ASN A 77 -14.97 6.55 11.97
CA ASN A 77 -15.66 5.30 12.29
C ASN A 77 -15.17 4.13 11.40
N GLU A 78 -15.76 2.94 11.56
CA GLU A 78 -15.37 1.76 10.78
C GLU A 78 -15.51 1.93 9.27
N GLN A 79 -16.66 2.41 8.80
CA GLN A 79 -16.93 2.67 7.39
C GLN A 79 -15.95 3.69 6.79
N GLU A 80 -15.65 4.75 7.53
CA GLU A 80 -14.65 5.74 7.10
C GLU A 80 -13.27 5.09 6.93
N ARG A 81 -12.84 4.30 7.91
CA ARG A 81 -11.54 3.62 7.86
C ARG A 81 -11.46 2.63 6.71
N GLU A 82 -12.51 1.85 6.46
CA GLU A 82 -12.60 0.96 5.29
C GLU A 82 -12.40 1.70 3.96
N ALA A 83 -12.84 2.95 3.88
CA ALA A 83 -12.75 3.75 2.66
C ALA A 83 -11.36 4.33 2.38
N TYR A 84 -10.54 4.67 3.39
CA TYR A 84 -9.22 5.30 3.16
C TYR A 84 -8.01 4.53 3.70
N PHE A 85 -8.20 3.46 4.50
CA PHE A 85 -7.06 2.68 5.02
C PHE A 85 -6.27 1.98 3.91
N GLY A 86 -6.90 1.70 2.76
CA GLY A 86 -6.19 1.25 1.56
C GLY A 86 -5.13 2.27 1.15
N LYS A 87 -5.52 3.55 0.99
CA LYS A 87 -4.58 4.62 0.69
C LYS A 87 -3.49 4.79 1.76
N LEU A 88 -3.83 4.67 3.05
CA LEU A 88 -2.85 4.73 4.13
C LEU A 88 -1.84 3.57 4.06
N PHE A 89 -2.29 2.37 3.74
CA PHE A 89 -1.44 1.20 3.52
C PHE A 89 -0.48 1.44 2.35
N PHE A 90 -0.98 1.90 1.21
CA PHE A 90 -0.17 2.20 0.02
C PHE A 90 0.93 3.23 0.31
N VAL A 91 0.58 4.33 0.97
CA VAL A 91 1.58 5.32 1.41
C VAL A 91 2.62 4.70 2.33
N GLY A 92 2.19 3.81 3.24
CA GLY A 92 3.11 3.09 4.11
C GLY A 92 4.07 2.20 3.34
N ILE A 93 3.59 1.52 2.29
CA ILE A 93 4.42 0.69 1.42
C ILE A 93 5.39 1.55 0.61
N ASP A 94 4.94 2.63 -0.04
CA ASP A 94 5.82 3.55 -0.77
C ASP A 94 6.92 4.13 0.12
N TYR A 95 6.57 4.48 1.37
CA TYR A 95 7.54 4.93 2.37
C TYR A 95 8.56 3.84 2.71
N LEU A 96 8.12 2.59 2.92
CA LEU A 96 8.99 1.48 3.28
C LEU A 96 9.86 1.02 2.11
N ILE A 97 9.39 1.08 0.86
CA ILE A 97 10.21 0.75 -0.34
C ILE A 97 11.44 1.65 -0.40
N GLN A 98 11.29 2.94 -0.13
CA GLN A 98 12.43 3.87 -0.14
C GLN A 98 13.46 3.59 0.96
N LYS A 99 13.04 2.98 2.07
CA LYS A 99 13.89 2.78 3.27
C LYS A 99 14.42 1.35 3.41
N TYR A 100 13.64 0.36 3.00
CA TYR A 100 13.89 -1.07 3.13
C TYR A 100 13.52 -1.82 1.84
N PRO A 101 14.07 -1.43 0.67
CA PRO A 101 13.62 -1.91 -0.64
C PRO A 101 13.62 -3.43 -0.74
N ALA A 102 14.72 -4.09 -0.36
CA ALA A 102 14.86 -5.54 -0.44
C ALA A 102 13.76 -6.32 0.30
N ILE A 103 13.34 -5.84 1.48
CA ILE A 103 12.29 -6.52 2.26
C ILE A 103 10.93 -6.30 1.60
N VAL A 104 10.66 -5.08 1.16
CA VAL A 104 9.34 -4.75 0.61
C VAL A 104 9.14 -5.35 -0.78
N GLU A 105 10.16 -5.30 -1.64
CA GLU A 105 10.14 -5.91 -2.97
C GLU A 105 9.90 -7.41 -2.88
N LEU A 106 10.60 -8.12 -1.98
CA LEU A 106 10.36 -9.55 -1.73
C LEU A 106 8.93 -9.84 -1.27
N ALA A 107 8.33 -8.96 -0.46
CA ALA A 107 6.92 -9.10 -0.09
C ALA A 107 6.01 -8.92 -1.32
N LEU A 108 6.30 -7.94 -2.17
CA LEU A 108 5.55 -7.65 -3.39
C LEU A 108 5.68 -8.77 -4.43
N CYS A 109 6.79 -9.50 -4.45
CA CYS A 109 6.98 -10.70 -5.29
C CYS A 109 6.00 -11.83 -4.99
N TYR A 110 5.15 -11.71 -3.96
CA TYR A 110 4.00 -12.60 -3.86
C TYR A 110 3.12 -12.50 -5.11
N TYR A 111 2.95 -11.30 -5.68
CA TYR A 111 2.28 -11.11 -6.96
C TYR A 111 3.23 -11.54 -8.09
N VAL A 112 2.93 -12.68 -8.72
CA VAL A 112 3.78 -13.36 -9.70
C VAL A 112 4.13 -12.46 -10.89
N PRO A 113 3.19 -11.67 -11.47
CA PRO A 113 3.54 -10.72 -12.52
C PRO A 113 4.60 -9.69 -12.09
N PHE A 114 4.51 -9.18 -10.86
CA PHE A 114 5.53 -8.27 -10.33
C PHE A 114 6.87 -8.98 -10.09
N ALA A 115 6.85 -10.19 -9.51
CA ALA A 115 8.06 -11.00 -9.32
C ALA A 115 8.79 -11.26 -10.64
N TYR A 116 8.02 -11.58 -11.70
CA TYR A 116 8.56 -11.82 -13.02
C TYR A 116 9.21 -10.58 -13.61
N GLN A 117 8.54 -9.43 -13.52
CA GLN A 117 9.13 -8.17 -13.98
C GLN A 117 10.41 -7.79 -13.25
N LEU A 118 10.44 -7.96 -11.93
CA LEU A 118 11.63 -7.68 -11.14
C LEU A 118 12.79 -8.58 -11.57
N ALA A 119 12.54 -9.89 -11.69
CA ALA A 119 13.54 -10.86 -12.14
C ALA A 119 14.09 -10.53 -13.54
N LEU A 120 13.22 -10.08 -14.47
CA LEU A 120 13.65 -9.66 -15.81
C LEU A 120 14.46 -8.37 -15.81
N GLN A 121 14.12 -7.40 -14.96
CA GLN A 121 14.89 -6.15 -14.83
C GLN A 121 16.30 -6.44 -14.29
N GLU A 122 16.40 -7.29 -13.28
CA GLU A 122 17.70 -7.71 -12.74
C GLU A 122 18.49 -8.53 -13.75
N TRP A 123 17.83 -9.45 -14.45
CA TRP A 123 18.46 -10.20 -15.53
C TRP A 123 19.03 -9.24 -16.59
N LYS A 124 18.24 -8.26 -17.05
CA LYS A 124 18.68 -7.25 -18.03
C LYS A 124 19.86 -6.44 -17.51
N SER A 125 19.87 -6.11 -16.22
CA SER A 125 21.00 -5.43 -15.59
C SER A 125 22.27 -6.28 -15.59
N ASN A 126 22.16 -7.60 -15.48
CA ASN A 126 23.29 -8.53 -15.41
C ASN A 126 23.84 -8.93 -16.79
N TYR A 127 22.95 -9.12 -17.78
CA TYR A 127 23.27 -9.71 -19.08
C TYR A 127 22.98 -8.79 -20.28
N GLY A 128 22.52 -7.55 -20.04
CA GLY A 128 22.19 -6.59 -21.08
C GLY A 128 20.90 -6.92 -21.84
N ASN A 129 20.80 -6.51 -23.11
CA ASN A 129 19.59 -6.69 -23.92
C ASN A 129 19.44 -8.11 -24.52
N GLY A 130 20.24 -9.09 -24.07
CA GLY A 130 20.13 -10.47 -24.54
C GLY A 130 18.78 -11.14 -24.23
N ILE A 131 18.01 -10.58 -23.29
CA ILE A 131 16.69 -11.07 -22.90
C ILE A 131 15.71 -10.98 -24.08
N ASP A 132 15.85 -9.97 -24.94
CA ASP A 132 14.94 -9.77 -26.07
C ASP A 132 15.12 -10.88 -27.13
N LEU A 133 16.28 -11.54 -27.15
CA LEU A 133 16.55 -12.73 -27.96
C LEU A 133 15.99 -14.01 -27.32
N LEU A 134 16.03 -14.08 -25.98
CA LEU A 134 15.52 -15.21 -25.21
C LEU A 134 14.00 -15.17 -25.08
N LEU A 135 13.38 -14.01 -24.96
CA LEU A 135 11.94 -13.86 -24.74
C LEU A 135 11.37 -12.79 -25.70
N PRO A 136 11.35 -13.06 -27.02
CA PRO A 136 11.02 -12.06 -28.04
C PRO A 136 9.55 -11.60 -28.01
N LYS A 137 8.69 -12.33 -27.30
CA LYS A 137 7.27 -11.95 -27.10
C LYS A 137 7.03 -11.20 -25.79
N PHE A 138 8.07 -11.00 -24.99
CA PHE A 138 7.90 -10.34 -23.70
C PHE A 138 7.81 -8.83 -23.88
N GLU A 139 6.67 -8.27 -23.49
CA GLU A 139 6.51 -6.82 -23.35
C GLU A 139 6.78 -6.44 -21.90
N TYR A 140 7.68 -5.47 -21.70
CA TYR A 140 7.79 -4.79 -20.42
C TYR A 140 6.49 -4.04 -20.14
N ILE A 141 5.56 -4.69 -19.44
CA ILE A 141 4.38 -4.01 -18.91
C ILE A 141 4.90 -2.90 -17.97
N ASN A 142 4.23 -1.76 -17.94
CA ASN A 142 4.59 -0.65 -17.07
C ASN A 142 4.83 -1.14 -15.62
N SER A 143 6.07 -1.01 -15.15
CA SER A 143 6.49 -1.55 -13.85
C SER A 143 5.74 -0.92 -12.69
N GLU A 144 5.29 0.33 -12.86
CA GLU A 144 4.52 1.00 -11.82
C GLU A 144 3.11 0.40 -11.69
N ASP A 145 2.48 -0.03 -12.78
CA ASP A 145 1.14 -0.64 -12.72
C ASP A 145 1.19 -2.00 -12.00
N GLN A 146 2.20 -2.83 -12.32
CA GLN A 146 2.39 -4.12 -11.65
C GLN A 146 2.74 -3.96 -10.17
N LYS A 147 3.55 -2.94 -9.84
CA LYS A 147 3.83 -2.60 -8.44
C LYS A 147 2.55 -2.20 -7.71
N LEU A 148 1.71 -1.34 -8.28
CA LEU A 148 0.44 -0.95 -7.65
C LEU A 148 -0.48 -2.15 -7.43
N LEU A 149 -0.56 -3.07 -8.40
CA LEU A 149 -1.31 -4.31 -8.28
C LEU A 149 -0.73 -5.23 -7.19
N ALA A 150 0.60 -5.36 -7.10
CA ALA A 150 1.25 -6.12 -6.03
C ALA A 150 0.91 -5.56 -4.64
N ILE A 151 0.94 -4.24 -4.48
CA ILE A 151 0.55 -3.59 -3.21
C ILE A 151 -0.92 -3.87 -2.90
N GLN A 152 -1.81 -3.87 -3.91
CA GLN A 152 -3.23 -4.21 -3.74
C GLN A 152 -3.41 -5.66 -3.24
N VAL A 153 -2.65 -6.62 -3.78
CA VAL A 153 -2.69 -8.02 -3.30
C VAL A 153 -2.30 -8.07 -1.83
N LEU A 154 -1.17 -7.43 -1.45
CA LEU A 154 -0.74 -7.39 -0.05
C LEU A 154 -1.80 -6.76 0.86
N TYR A 155 -2.43 -5.66 0.43
CA TYR A 155 -3.49 -5.03 1.21
C TYR A 155 -4.71 -5.95 1.37
N ASN A 156 -5.13 -6.65 0.32
CA ASN A 156 -6.28 -7.56 0.39
C ASN A 156 -6.07 -8.66 1.44
N HIS A 157 -4.85 -9.19 1.53
CA HIS A 157 -4.47 -10.20 2.52
C HIS A 157 -4.29 -9.62 3.92
N TYR A 158 -3.62 -8.47 4.05
CA TYR A 158 -3.21 -7.94 5.34
C TYR A 158 -4.13 -6.88 5.93
N LYS A 159 -5.20 -6.44 5.25
CA LYS A 159 -6.12 -5.39 5.74
C LYS A 159 -6.61 -5.66 7.17
N GLY A 160 -7.01 -6.89 7.49
CA GLY A 160 -7.51 -7.22 8.83
C GLY A 160 -6.46 -6.99 9.93
N GLU A 161 -5.26 -7.52 9.74
CA GLU A 161 -4.17 -7.36 10.70
C GLU A 161 -3.66 -5.91 10.73
N PHE A 162 -3.62 -5.23 9.58
CA PHE A 162 -3.28 -3.81 9.49
C PHE A 162 -4.23 -2.96 10.33
N PHE A 163 -5.55 -3.14 10.21
CA PHE A 163 -6.55 -2.41 11.01
C PHE A 163 -6.36 -2.66 12.50
N LYS A 164 -6.13 -3.92 12.89
CA LYS A 164 -5.92 -4.32 14.28
C LYS A 164 -4.66 -3.72 14.87
N GLN A 165 -3.53 -3.77 14.15
CA GLN A 165 -2.26 -3.19 14.60
C GLN A 165 -2.32 -1.67 14.64
N HIS A 166 -2.96 -1.05 13.64
CA HIS A 166 -3.20 0.38 13.61
C HIS A 166 -4.01 0.82 14.83
N PHE A 167 -5.14 0.17 15.13
CA PHE A 167 -5.93 0.47 16.33
C PHE A 167 -5.10 0.29 17.60
N LYS A 168 -4.42 -0.85 17.78
CA LYS A 168 -3.57 -1.09 18.96
C LYS A 168 -2.52 -0.01 19.16
N TYR A 169 -1.91 0.46 18.07
CA TYR A 169 -0.87 1.48 18.10
C TYR A 169 -1.45 2.88 18.35
N PHE A 170 -2.53 3.28 17.67
CA PHE A 170 -3.02 4.65 17.74
C PHE A 170 -4.12 4.90 18.78
N LYS A 171 -4.74 3.88 19.39
CA LYS A 171 -5.88 4.06 20.31
C LYS A 171 -5.61 4.97 21.52
N LYS A 172 -4.33 5.12 21.93
CA LYS A 172 -3.90 6.01 23.04
C LYS A 172 -3.04 7.17 22.54
N ARG A 173 -2.97 7.41 21.23
CA ARG A 173 -2.12 8.44 20.63
C ARG A 173 -3.00 9.51 20.00
N TYR A 174 -2.68 10.76 20.32
CA TYR A 174 -3.34 11.94 19.77
C TYR A 174 -2.58 12.42 18.52
N THR A 175 -2.90 13.64 18.05
CA THR A 175 -2.25 14.20 16.85
C THR A 175 -0.88 14.84 17.11
N THR A 176 -0.47 14.93 18.38
CA THR A 176 0.86 15.41 18.76
C THR A 176 1.93 14.52 18.11
N LYS A 177 2.79 15.13 17.28
CA LYS A 177 3.84 14.42 16.50
C LYS A 177 3.28 13.31 15.59
N LEU A 178 2.08 13.51 15.02
CA LEU A 178 1.41 12.54 14.15
C LEU A 178 2.31 11.98 13.03
N GLU A 179 3.02 12.85 12.31
CA GLU A 179 3.94 12.45 11.25
C GLU A 179 5.02 11.47 11.74
N LYS A 180 5.64 11.77 12.88
CA LYS A 180 6.65 10.89 13.51
C LYS A 180 6.01 9.55 13.90
N HIS A 181 4.80 9.58 14.45
CA HIS A 181 4.11 8.36 14.86
C HIS A 181 3.67 7.50 13.67
N LEU A 182 3.28 8.10 12.55
CA LEU A 182 2.99 7.42 11.28
C LEU A 182 4.23 6.72 10.73
N LYS A 183 5.36 7.43 10.63
CA LYS A 183 6.63 6.84 10.18
C LYS A 183 7.02 5.67 11.08
N LEU A 184 6.98 5.85 12.40
CA LEU A 184 7.30 4.77 13.34
C LEU A 184 6.31 3.60 13.25
N PHE A 185 5.02 3.85 12.99
CA PHE A 185 4.04 2.80 12.74
C PHE A 185 4.39 2.00 11.48
N PHE A 186 4.78 2.66 10.39
CA PHE A 186 5.22 1.97 9.18
C PHE A 186 6.45 1.11 9.45
N GLU A 187 7.48 1.68 10.07
CA GLU A 187 8.76 1.00 10.33
C GLU A 187 8.66 -0.15 11.35
N THR A 188 7.67 -0.14 12.24
CA THR A 188 7.59 -1.13 13.33
C THR A 188 6.40 -2.07 13.24
N LYS A 189 5.27 -1.63 12.68
CA LYS A 189 4.04 -2.44 12.62
C LYS A 189 3.78 -2.91 11.20
N LEU A 190 3.79 -2.00 10.22
CA LEU A 190 3.58 -2.40 8.83
C LEU A 190 4.74 -3.28 8.34
N LEU A 191 5.99 -2.91 8.60
CA LEU A 191 7.15 -3.73 8.22
C LEU A 191 7.08 -5.14 8.84
N THR A 192 6.74 -5.25 10.12
CA THR A 192 6.58 -6.56 10.77
C THR A 192 5.41 -7.37 10.20
N ILE A 193 4.32 -6.73 9.77
CA ILE A 193 3.21 -7.43 9.07
C ILE A 193 3.73 -8.03 7.76
N LEU A 194 4.58 -7.31 7.03
CA LEU A 194 5.18 -7.82 5.80
C LEU A 194 6.14 -8.97 6.10
N GLU A 195 7.15 -8.75 6.94
CA GLU A 195 8.22 -9.72 7.22
C GLU A 195 7.73 -11.04 7.83
N LYS A 196 6.77 -10.96 8.75
CA LYS A 196 6.26 -12.14 9.46
C LYS A 196 5.02 -12.73 8.80
N GLY A 197 4.50 -12.08 7.77
CA GLY A 197 3.32 -12.54 7.06
C GLY A 197 3.65 -13.71 6.13
N ASP A 198 2.67 -14.59 5.94
CA ASP A 198 2.84 -15.82 5.14
C ASP A 198 3.24 -15.54 3.69
N LEU A 199 2.88 -14.36 3.17
CA LEU A 199 3.17 -13.98 1.78
C LEU A 199 4.64 -13.66 1.54
N PHE A 200 5.40 -13.25 2.56
CA PHE A 200 6.82 -12.90 2.39
C PHE A 200 7.66 -14.09 1.92
N ASN A 201 7.51 -15.22 2.60
CA ASN A 201 8.21 -16.45 2.22
C ASN A 201 7.71 -17.01 0.89
N ARG A 202 6.42 -16.82 0.55
CA ARG A 202 5.88 -17.23 -0.75
C ARG A 202 6.39 -16.35 -1.88
N GLY A 203 6.42 -15.03 -1.69
CA GLY A 203 6.97 -14.09 -2.65
C GLY A 203 8.45 -14.35 -2.94
N LYS A 204 9.24 -14.59 -1.89
CA LYS A 204 10.63 -15.04 -2.04
C LYS A 204 10.75 -16.32 -2.87
N LYS A 205 9.87 -17.31 -2.64
CA LYS A 205 9.87 -18.57 -3.42
C LYS A 205 9.52 -18.33 -4.88
N PHE A 206 8.50 -17.52 -5.18
CA PHE A 206 8.12 -17.21 -6.56
C PHE A 206 9.24 -16.48 -7.28
N TYR A 207 9.81 -15.45 -6.66
CA TYR A 207 10.92 -14.72 -7.23
C TYR A 207 12.13 -15.63 -7.49
N ASN A 208 12.59 -16.41 -6.50
CA ASN A 208 13.70 -17.34 -6.70
C ASN A 208 13.43 -18.33 -7.85
N LEU A 209 12.23 -18.92 -7.88
CA LEU A 209 11.85 -19.89 -8.89
C LEU A 209 11.88 -19.30 -10.31
N ILE A 210 11.42 -18.06 -10.46
CA ILE A 210 11.47 -17.34 -11.74
C ILE A 210 12.92 -16.98 -12.09
N SER A 211 13.66 -16.37 -11.17
CA SER A 211 15.06 -15.97 -11.39
C SER A 211 15.95 -17.16 -11.74
N ASP A 212 15.84 -18.26 -11.01
CA ASP A 212 16.59 -19.49 -11.26
C ASP A 212 16.25 -20.08 -12.64
N SER A 213 14.97 -20.02 -13.05
CA SER A 213 14.54 -20.47 -14.38
C SER A 213 15.15 -19.61 -15.50
N LEU A 214 15.17 -18.28 -15.31
CA LEU A 214 15.80 -17.36 -16.26
C LEU A 214 17.31 -17.57 -16.34
N THR A 215 18.00 -17.74 -15.21
CA THR A 215 19.44 -18.06 -15.18
C THR A 215 19.72 -19.39 -15.87
N PHE A 216 18.96 -20.44 -15.58
CA PHE A 216 19.13 -21.75 -16.22
C PHE A 216 19.02 -21.68 -17.74
N VAL A 217 17.99 -21.02 -18.28
CA VAL A 217 17.85 -20.83 -19.73
C VAL A 217 19.02 -20.03 -20.31
N THR A 218 19.53 -19.07 -19.55
CA THR A 218 20.63 -18.21 -19.97
C THR A 218 21.92 -19.02 -20.12
N ASP A 219 22.26 -19.80 -19.10
CA ASP A 219 23.41 -20.70 -19.12
C ASP A 219 23.30 -21.69 -20.28
N MET A 220 22.14 -22.35 -20.41
CA MET A 220 21.88 -23.29 -21.52
C MET A 220 21.97 -22.64 -22.91
N THR A 221 21.64 -21.35 -23.03
CA THR A 221 21.69 -20.64 -24.32
C THR A 221 23.10 -20.14 -24.64
N PHE A 222 23.84 -19.64 -23.64
CA PHE A 222 25.23 -19.24 -23.81
C PHE A 222 26.17 -20.43 -24.00
N ASP A 223 25.96 -21.53 -23.27
CA ASP A 223 26.72 -22.78 -23.42
C ASP A 223 26.42 -23.48 -24.77
N ALA A 224 25.23 -23.25 -25.34
CA ALA A 224 24.85 -23.72 -26.67
C ALA A 224 25.33 -22.79 -27.81
N LEU A 225 26.03 -21.68 -27.53
CA LEU A 225 26.69 -20.91 -28.58
C LEU A 225 27.81 -21.78 -29.18
N PRO A 226 27.79 -22.05 -30.49
CA PRO A 226 28.69 -23.01 -31.07
C PRO A 226 30.14 -22.53 -30.97
N ASN A 227 31.01 -23.35 -30.40
CA ASN A 227 32.28 -23.56 -31.07
C ASN A 227 31.92 -24.14 -32.44
N PHE A 228 31.98 -23.29 -33.47
CA PHE A 228 32.02 -23.56 -34.91
C PHE A 228 31.58 -24.98 -35.40
N GLU A 229 30.65 -24.99 -36.35
CA GLU A 229 30.31 -26.13 -37.24
C GLU A 229 29.37 -27.22 -36.66
N SER A 230 28.09 -26.89 -36.49
CA SER A 230 27.02 -27.91 -36.41
C SER A 230 26.05 -27.73 -37.57
N THR A 231 25.91 -28.78 -38.39
CA THR A 231 25.00 -28.86 -39.55
C THR A 231 23.57 -29.29 -39.20
N ILE A 232 23.23 -29.35 -37.90
CA ILE A 232 21.92 -29.78 -37.42
C ILE A 232 21.15 -28.55 -36.94
N ASP A 233 20.00 -28.27 -37.56
CA ASP A 233 19.08 -27.17 -37.24
C ASP A 233 18.39 -27.32 -35.86
N TYR A 234 18.80 -28.31 -35.06
CA TYR A 234 18.27 -28.57 -33.72
C TYR A 234 18.88 -27.56 -32.74
N ARG A 235 18.03 -26.68 -32.22
CA ARG A 235 18.40 -25.60 -31.32
C ARG A 235 17.66 -25.76 -29.98
N PRO A 236 18.10 -26.66 -29.10
CA PRO A 236 17.43 -26.98 -27.83
C PRO A 236 17.21 -25.75 -26.94
N GLN A 237 18.05 -24.71 -27.07
CA GLN A 237 17.91 -23.44 -26.37
C GLN A 237 16.53 -22.78 -26.56
N PHE A 238 15.93 -22.90 -27.75
CA PHE A 238 14.60 -22.33 -28.00
C PHE A 238 13.47 -23.14 -27.34
N ASP A 239 13.66 -24.44 -27.16
CA ASP A 239 12.72 -25.29 -26.43
C ASP A 239 12.74 -24.98 -24.92
N PHE A 240 13.94 -24.74 -24.34
CA PHE A 240 14.09 -24.34 -22.94
C PHE A 240 13.51 -22.96 -22.64
N VAL A 241 13.74 -22.00 -23.53
CA VAL A 241 13.10 -20.67 -23.52
C VAL A 241 11.58 -20.82 -23.46
N LYS A 242 11.00 -21.57 -24.39
CA LYS A 242 9.55 -21.74 -24.50
C LYS A 242 8.97 -22.44 -23.29
N SER A 243 9.67 -23.44 -22.77
CA SER A 243 9.28 -24.14 -21.55
C SER A 243 9.27 -23.20 -20.34
N THR A 244 10.25 -22.30 -20.22
CA THR A 244 10.35 -21.34 -19.12
C THR A 244 9.23 -20.30 -19.19
N ASP A 245 8.97 -19.74 -20.37
CA ASP A 245 7.84 -18.82 -20.58
C ASP A 245 6.50 -19.49 -20.24
N THR A 246 6.28 -20.73 -20.71
CA THR A 246 5.07 -21.51 -20.42
C THR A 246 4.92 -21.77 -18.91
N PHE A 247 6.03 -22.10 -18.25
CA PHE A 247 6.05 -22.32 -16.80
C PHE A 247 5.69 -21.06 -16.02
N ILE A 248 6.30 -19.92 -16.35
CA ILE A 248 6.00 -18.64 -15.69
C ILE A 248 4.56 -18.22 -15.93
N GLN A 249 4.05 -18.38 -17.15
CA GLN A 249 2.64 -18.11 -17.44
C GLN A 249 1.70 -19.01 -16.63
N SER A 250 2.05 -20.29 -16.45
CA SER A 250 1.28 -21.20 -15.61
C SER A 250 1.24 -20.77 -14.13
N LEU A 251 2.30 -20.14 -13.62
CA LEU A 251 2.32 -19.56 -12.27
C LEU A 251 1.40 -18.34 -12.16
N ILE A 252 1.39 -17.49 -13.19
CA ILE A 252 0.50 -16.32 -13.27
C ILE A 252 -0.96 -16.79 -13.30
N ASP A 253 -1.28 -17.77 -14.16
CA ASP A 253 -2.62 -18.33 -14.28
C ASP A 253 -3.06 -19.00 -12.98
N TYR A 254 -2.17 -19.74 -12.32
CA TYR A 254 -2.43 -20.34 -11.02
C TYR A 254 -2.74 -19.28 -9.95
N GLN A 255 -1.95 -18.19 -9.88
CA GLN A 255 -2.26 -17.11 -8.95
C GLN A 255 -3.60 -16.45 -9.26
N ALA A 256 -3.92 -16.21 -10.53
CA ALA A 256 -5.20 -15.65 -10.93
C ALA A 256 -6.38 -16.55 -10.52
N GLN A 257 -6.21 -17.88 -10.54
CA GLN A 257 -7.22 -18.82 -10.04
C GLN A 257 -7.41 -18.72 -8.52
N MET A 258 -6.34 -18.50 -7.75
CA MET A 258 -6.43 -18.41 -6.28
C MET A 258 -6.96 -17.05 -5.79
N GLU A 259 -6.46 -15.96 -6.39
CA GLU A 259 -6.72 -14.58 -5.92
C GLU A 259 -7.90 -13.93 -6.66
N GLY A 260 -8.32 -14.51 -7.80
CA GLY A 260 -9.20 -13.86 -8.76
C GLY A 260 -8.47 -12.77 -9.55
N GLU A 261 -9.25 -12.01 -10.35
CA GLU A 261 -8.72 -10.87 -11.09
C GLU A 261 -8.35 -9.74 -10.12
N VAL A 262 -7.05 -9.44 -9.99
CA VAL A 262 -6.58 -8.34 -9.14
C VAL A 262 -6.82 -7.02 -9.85
N LYS A 263 -7.66 -6.16 -9.25
CA LYS A 263 -7.94 -4.80 -9.73
C LYS A 263 -7.58 -3.78 -8.67
N LEU A 264 -7.07 -2.62 -9.10
CA LEU A 264 -6.95 -1.46 -8.22
C LEU A 264 -8.34 -1.03 -7.77
N VAL A 265 -8.57 -1.04 -6.47
CA VAL A 265 -9.86 -0.67 -5.89
C VAL A 265 -9.84 0.82 -5.52
N ASP A 266 -10.96 1.53 -5.66
CA ASP A 266 -11.04 2.98 -5.43
C ASP A 266 -10.58 3.44 -4.02
N ASN A 267 -10.62 2.56 -3.02
CA ASN A 267 -10.13 2.84 -1.66
C ASN A 267 -8.60 2.99 -1.56
N VAL A 268 -7.89 2.65 -2.62
CA VAL A 268 -6.44 2.83 -2.78
C VAL A 268 -6.10 4.20 -3.35
N SER A 269 -7.02 4.83 -4.07
CA SER A 269 -6.77 6.08 -4.79
C SER A 269 -7.26 7.34 -4.06
N ARG A 270 -8.11 7.21 -3.03
CA ARG A 270 -8.77 8.36 -2.39
C ARG A 270 -8.57 8.41 -0.88
N TRP A 271 -8.18 9.59 -0.40
CA TRP A 271 -8.25 9.99 1.02
C TRP A 271 -9.66 10.46 1.42
N HIS A 272 -10.62 10.49 0.50
CA HIS A 272 -11.87 11.21 0.67
C HIS A 272 -13.02 10.28 1.03
N VAL A 273 -13.61 10.52 2.20
CA VAL A 273 -14.98 10.12 2.52
C VAL A 273 -15.79 11.40 2.47
N ASP A 274 -16.75 11.49 1.56
CA ASP A 274 -17.54 12.70 1.36
C ASP A 274 -18.58 12.85 2.49
N LEU A 275 -18.10 13.21 3.68
CA LEU A 275 -18.90 13.19 4.90
C LEU A 275 -20.01 14.25 4.90
N LEU A 276 -19.89 15.28 4.06
CA LEU A 276 -20.81 16.42 3.98
C LEU A 276 -21.87 16.28 2.88
N TYR A 277 -21.79 15.24 2.04
CA TYR A 277 -22.79 14.97 1.01
C TYR A 277 -24.01 14.26 1.62
N LYS A 278 -25.11 15.01 1.83
CA LYS A 278 -26.43 14.39 1.94
C LYS A 278 -26.79 13.85 0.57
N LYS A 279 -26.92 12.52 0.44
CA LYS A 279 -27.67 11.93 -0.66
C LYS A 279 -29.06 12.58 -0.60
N LYS A 280 -29.49 13.29 -1.65
CA LYS A 280 -30.89 13.70 -1.77
C LYS A 280 -31.68 12.40 -1.84
N GLU A 281 -32.32 12.03 -0.75
CA GLU A 281 -33.43 11.09 -0.81
C GLU A 281 -34.52 11.80 -1.61
N ASN A 282 -34.71 11.34 -2.84
CA ASN A 282 -35.87 11.73 -3.63
C ASN A 282 -37.09 11.21 -2.85
N ARG A 283 -37.84 12.15 -2.27
CA ARG A 283 -39.24 11.93 -1.89
C ARG A 283 -40.09 11.93 -3.15
#